data_AF-A0A832ZH67-F1
#
_entry.id   AF-A0A832ZH67-F1
#
_cell.length_a   1.000
_cell.length_b   1.000
_cell.length_c   1.000
_cell.angle_alpha   90.00
_cell.angle_beta   90.00
_cell.angle_gamma   90.00
#
_symmetry.space_group_name_H-M   'P 1'
#
loop_
_entity.id
_entity.type
_entity.pdbx_description
1 polymer ?
#
loop_
_entity_poly.entity_id
_entity_poly.type
_entity_poly.pdbx_seq_one_letter_code
_entity_poly.pdbx_strand_id
1 'polypeptide(L)'
;MADIREILQHIIKSNIILLRKAGFKNIDENKYLMIVLLAVIIPIVFKYVVHLNIRSVTLLIVVYVLSVLMIPKVIYELKIEEFERNLPKALYVMVLSLESGRSIVDAIQEVVDSGIKEVDKVFLKIILLIKERKMSFEEAVYIVANSMDSYIFKLVGRLLIETRKYGGELAETLRTLAKTLEDLQNLRSQLLSVTANGLAVGLVILCGVVPATAGIIGGYLDIVSSLVPNAPPVKPEEIAKCMEVVQIGTGIFGLLFTVPLFGLKASRMVIGCALCMTFGMLAFYVALNMTGILFQ
;
A
#
# COMPACT_ATOMS: atom_id res chain seq x y z
N MET A 1 -21.87 26.59 2.09
CA MET A 1 -21.70 25.23 2.64
C MET A 1 -21.87 24.15 1.53
N ALA A 2 -21.30 24.36 0.34
CA ALA A 2 -21.39 23.41 -0.78
C ALA A 2 -20.07 22.65 -1.07
N ASP A 3 -18.96 23.04 -0.43
CA ASP A 3 -17.63 22.57 -0.83
C ASP A 3 -17.28 21.13 -0.39
N ILE A 4 -17.60 20.74 0.85
CA ILE A 4 -17.10 19.47 1.42
C ILE A 4 -17.74 18.26 0.73
N ARG A 5 -19.02 18.36 0.37
CA ARG A 5 -19.77 17.25 -0.25
C ARG A 5 -19.35 17.02 -1.69
N GLU A 6 -19.04 18.08 -2.44
CA GLU A 6 -18.51 17.97 -3.81
C GLU A 6 -17.08 17.41 -3.82
N ILE A 7 -16.23 17.86 -2.89
CA ILE A 7 -14.86 17.32 -2.74
C ILE A 7 -14.90 15.82 -2.40
N LEU A 8 -15.77 15.42 -1.45
CA LEU A 8 -15.91 14.00 -1.10
C LEU A 8 -16.41 13.17 -2.30
N GLN A 9 -17.41 13.66 -3.03
CA GLN A 9 -17.90 13.00 -4.23
C GLN A 9 -16.85 12.90 -5.33
N HIS A 10 -16.00 13.92 -5.49
CA HIS A 10 -14.91 13.89 -6.46
C HIS A 10 -13.84 12.85 -6.07
N ILE A 11 -13.47 12.79 -4.80
CA ILE A 11 -12.52 11.79 -4.28
C ILE A 11 -13.09 10.38 -4.45
N ILE A 12 -14.37 10.17 -4.11
CA ILE A 12 -15.04 8.88 -4.26
C ILE A 12 -15.09 8.47 -5.74
N LYS A 13 -15.48 9.37 -6.65
CA LYS A 13 -15.50 9.07 -8.09
C LYS A 13 -14.10 8.76 -8.63
N SER A 14 -13.08 9.52 -8.23
CA SER A 14 -11.68 9.27 -8.61
C SER A 14 -11.19 7.90 -8.10
N ASN A 15 -11.50 7.57 -6.84
CA ASN A 15 -11.18 6.29 -6.23
C ASN A 15 -11.91 5.11 -6.89
N ILE A 16 -13.17 5.28 -7.30
CA ILE A 16 -13.92 4.28 -8.05
C ILE A 16 -13.31 4.07 -9.44
N ILE A 17 -12.87 5.14 -10.11
CA ILE A 17 -12.16 5.04 -11.39
C ILE A 17 -10.84 4.28 -11.19
N LEU A 18 -10.10 4.54 -10.10
CA LEU A 18 -8.88 3.81 -9.76
C LEU A 18 -9.16 2.34 -9.45
N LEU A 19 -10.22 2.02 -8.71
CA LEU A 19 -10.65 0.63 -8.45
C LEU A 19 -11.04 -0.10 -9.74
N ARG A 20 -11.74 0.59 -10.64
CA ARG A 20 -12.13 0.05 -11.95
C ARG A 20 -10.91 -0.16 -12.86
N LYS A 21 -9.95 0.78 -12.86
CA LYS A 21 -8.64 0.60 -13.52
C LYS A 21 -7.82 -0.52 -12.88
N ALA A 22 -7.97 -0.72 -11.57
CA ALA A 22 -7.41 -1.84 -10.82
C ALA A 22 -8.17 -3.17 -11.04
N GLY A 23 -9.10 -3.27 -12.00
CA GLY A 23 -9.74 -4.54 -12.36
C GLY A 23 -10.78 -5.05 -11.37
N PHE A 24 -11.12 -4.29 -10.32
CA PHE A 24 -12.27 -4.58 -9.46
C PHE A 24 -13.55 -4.09 -10.14
N LYS A 25 -14.07 -4.89 -11.06
CA LYS A 25 -15.26 -4.56 -11.87
C LYS A 25 -16.57 -4.57 -11.06
N ASN A 26 -16.59 -5.22 -9.89
CA ASN A 26 -17.80 -5.52 -9.09
C ASN A 26 -17.92 -4.69 -7.79
N ILE A 27 -17.11 -3.66 -7.58
CA ILE A 27 -17.28 -2.77 -6.43
C ILE A 27 -18.23 -1.64 -6.84
N ASP A 28 -19.51 -1.85 -6.52
CA ASP A 28 -20.56 -0.84 -6.64
C ASP A 28 -20.33 0.29 -5.62
N GLU A 29 -20.89 1.46 -5.91
CA GLU A 29 -20.86 2.64 -5.02
C GLU A 29 -21.35 2.29 -3.62
N ASN A 30 -22.38 1.44 -3.52
CA ASN A 30 -22.95 0.95 -2.26
C ASN A 30 -21.98 0.05 -1.48
N LYS A 31 -21.14 -0.76 -2.14
CA LYS A 31 -20.15 -1.62 -1.46
C LYS A 31 -18.98 -0.80 -0.93
N TYR A 32 -18.52 0.19 -1.69
CA TYR A 32 -17.48 1.10 -1.22
C TYR A 32 -17.98 1.94 -0.03
N LEU A 33 -19.22 2.44 -0.09
CA LEU A 33 -19.85 3.13 1.03
C LEU A 33 -19.97 2.22 2.27
N MET A 34 -20.32 0.95 2.11
CA MET A 34 -20.32 0.00 3.24
C MET A 34 -18.93 -0.15 3.89
N ILE A 35 -17.86 -0.21 3.10
CA ILE A 35 -16.49 -0.31 3.63
C ILE A 35 -16.12 0.95 4.42
N VAL A 36 -16.47 2.13 3.91
CA VAL A 36 -16.25 3.41 4.62
C VAL A 36 -17.05 3.46 5.91
N LEU A 37 -18.30 2.99 5.89
CA LEU A 37 -19.17 2.97 7.07
C LEU A 37 -18.63 1.99 8.14
N LEU A 38 -18.17 0.80 7.73
CA LEU A 38 -17.47 -0.15 8.61
C LEU A 38 -16.23 0.47 9.27
N ALA A 39 -15.46 1.26 8.53
CA ALA A 39 -14.27 1.93 9.07
C ALA A 39 -14.59 2.95 10.18
N VAL A 40 -15.82 3.48 10.22
CA VAL A 40 -16.30 4.34 11.31
C VAL A 40 -16.84 3.53 12.48
N ILE A 41 -17.53 2.41 12.20
CA ILE A 41 -18.10 1.54 13.24
C ILE A 41 -17.01 0.84 14.07
N ILE A 42 -15.95 0.35 13.43
CA ILE A 42 -14.89 -0.43 14.10
C ILE A 42 -14.27 0.34 15.30
N PRO A 43 -13.82 1.60 15.16
CA PRO A 43 -13.34 2.39 16.29
C PRO A 43 -14.37 2.65 17.39
N ILE A 44 -15.65 2.77 17.02
CA ILE A 44 -16.74 3.00 17.97
C ILE A 44 -16.97 1.75 18.83
N VAL A 45 -16.94 0.56 18.23
CA VAL A 45 -17.01 -0.70 18.98
C VAL A 45 -15.78 -0.86 19.87
N PHE A 46 -14.59 -0.52 19.35
CA PHE A 46 -13.33 -0.59 20.10
C PHE A 46 -13.34 0.32 21.34
N LYS A 47 -13.99 1.49 21.27
CA LYS A 47 -14.24 2.37 22.43
C LYS A 47 -14.93 1.64 23.58
N TYR A 48 -15.98 0.88 23.29
CA TYR A 48 -16.78 0.21 24.31
C TYR A 48 -16.04 -0.95 24.99
N VAL A 49 -15.13 -1.62 24.27
CA VAL A 49 -14.33 -2.73 24.81
C VAL A 49 -13.18 -2.23 25.71
N VAL A 50 -12.58 -1.09 25.35
CA VAL A 50 -11.31 -0.62 25.94
C VAL A 50 -11.47 0.59 26.89
N HIS A 51 -12.70 1.09 27.08
CA HIS A 51 -13.00 2.30 27.88
C HIS A 51 -12.14 3.52 27.46
N LEU A 52 -12.05 3.77 26.16
CA LEU A 52 -11.22 4.83 25.59
C LEU A 52 -11.78 6.25 25.81
N ASN A 53 -10.86 7.21 25.94
CA ASN A 53 -11.18 8.64 25.90
C ASN A 53 -11.77 9.06 24.55
N ILE A 54 -12.63 10.09 24.56
CA ILE A 54 -13.26 10.63 23.35
C ILE A 54 -12.23 11.11 22.31
N ARG A 55 -11.08 11.61 22.77
CA ARG A 55 -9.96 12.05 21.92
C ARG A 55 -9.34 10.91 21.14
N SER A 56 -8.99 9.81 21.81
CA SER A 56 -8.45 8.58 21.23
C SER A 56 -9.36 8.00 20.13
N VAL A 57 -10.66 8.00 20.38
CA VAL A 57 -11.67 7.49 19.43
C VAL A 57 -11.78 8.40 18.21
N THR A 58 -11.77 9.71 18.42
CA THR A 58 -11.81 10.69 17.32
C THR A 58 -10.59 10.51 16.41
N LEU A 59 -9.40 10.35 17.00
CA LEU A 59 -8.16 10.13 16.27
C LEU A 59 -8.21 8.84 15.44
N LEU A 60 -8.66 7.72 16.04
CA LEU A 60 -8.85 6.45 15.33
C LEU A 60 -9.79 6.59 14.14
N ILE A 61 -10.95 7.22 14.32
CA ILE A 61 -11.93 7.40 13.25
C ILE A 61 -11.31 8.17 12.07
N VAL A 62 -10.62 9.28 12.36
CA VAL A 62 -9.96 10.10 11.32
C VAL A 62 -8.95 9.27 10.54
N VAL A 63 -8.08 8.53 11.23
CA VAL A 63 -7.03 7.73 10.59
C VAL A 63 -7.63 6.58 9.77
N TYR A 64 -8.61 5.85 10.31
CA TYR A 64 -9.27 4.74 9.61
C TYR A 64 -10.02 5.18 8.35
N VAL A 65 -10.78 6.29 8.44
CA VAL A 65 -11.48 6.85 7.28
C VAL A 65 -10.47 7.27 6.22
N LEU A 66 -9.38 7.94 6.61
CA LEU A 66 -8.33 8.35 5.68
C LEU A 66 -7.64 7.13 5.05
N SER A 67 -7.36 6.07 5.80
CA SER A 67 -6.82 4.81 5.27
C SER A 67 -7.73 4.22 4.19
N VAL A 68 -9.04 4.08 4.46
CA VAL A 68 -9.99 3.50 3.49
C VAL A 68 -10.12 4.33 2.21
N LEU A 69 -10.05 5.65 2.33
CA LEU A 69 -10.02 6.53 1.16
C LEU A 69 -8.75 6.34 0.31
N MET A 70 -7.64 5.92 0.91
CA MET A 70 -6.36 5.74 0.21
C MET A 70 -6.14 4.31 -0.34
N ILE A 71 -6.86 3.30 0.17
CA ILE A 71 -6.73 1.88 -0.27
C ILE A 71 -6.83 1.72 -1.81
N PRO A 72 -7.83 2.30 -2.52
CA PRO A 72 -7.92 2.25 -3.98
C PRO A 72 -6.64 2.62 -4.72
N LYS A 73 -5.99 3.69 -4.26
CA LYS A 73 -4.74 4.19 -4.83
C LYS A 73 -3.60 3.21 -4.60
N VAL A 74 -3.50 2.64 -3.39
CA VAL A 74 -2.48 1.63 -3.07
C VAL A 74 -2.65 0.38 -3.93
N ILE A 75 -3.88 -0.10 -4.12
CA ILE A 75 -4.15 -1.26 -4.99
C ILE A 75 -3.71 -0.99 -6.43
N TYR A 76 -4.00 0.20 -6.96
CA TYR A 76 -3.56 0.58 -8.30
C TYR A 76 -2.03 0.68 -8.40
N GLU A 77 -1.36 1.27 -7.41
CA GLU A 77 0.10 1.30 -7.34
C GLU A 77 0.71 -0.11 -7.31
N LEU A 78 0.11 -1.04 -6.55
CA LEU A 78 0.57 -2.44 -6.48
C LEU A 78 0.47 -3.15 -7.84
N LYS A 79 -0.56 -2.83 -8.63
CA LYS A 79 -0.70 -3.35 -9.99
C LYS A 79 0.35 -2.82 -10.94
N ILE A 80 0.68 -1.54 -10.81
CA ILE A 80 1.79 -0.95 -11.58
C ILE A 80 3.12 -1.59 -11.17
N GLU A 81 3.34 -1.78 -9.87
CA GLU A 81 4.54 -2.46 -9.36
C GLU A 81 4.62 -3.91 -9.87
N GLU A 82 3.49 -4.63 -9.95
CA GLU A 82 3.42 -5.97 -10.53
C GLU A 82 3.68 -5.97 -12.05
N PHE A 83 3.13 -5.01 -12.78
CA PHE A 83 3.45 -4.79 -14.19
C PHE A 83 4.95 -4.55 -14.39
N GLU A 84 5.54 -3.63 -13.62
CA GLU A 84 6.97 -3.31 -13.70
C GLU A 84 7.84 -4.51 -13.36
N ARG A 85 7.42 -5.32 -12.37
CA ARG A 85 8.11 -6.56 -11.99
C ARG A 85 8.13 -7.57 -13.14
N ASN A 86 7.03 -7.70 -13.87
CA ASN A 86 6.90 -8.69 -14.95
C ASN A 86 7.42 -8.18 -16.30
N LEU A 87 7.73 -6.88 -16.42
CA LEU A 87 8.19 -6.26 -17.66
C LEU A 87 9.50 -6.86 -18.23
N PRO A 88 10.55 -7.16 -17.44
CA PRO A 88 11.77 -7.79 -17.97
C PRO A 88 11.47 -9.12 -18.66
N LYS A 89 10.61 -9.95 -18.04
CA LYS A 89 10.19 -11.23 -18.61
C LYS A 89 9.48 -11.05 -19.94
N ALA A 90 8.63 -10.04 -20.08
CA ALA A 90 7.97 -9.71 -21.34
C ALA A 90 8.96 -9.26 -22.40
N LEU A 91 9.96 -8.44 -22.04
CA LEU A 91 11.01 -8.04 -22.97
C LEU A 91 11.83 -9.26 -23.44
N TYR A 92 12.12 -10.23 -22.57
CA TYR A 92 12.79 -11.48 -22.99
C TYR A 92 11.97 -12.28 -24.02
N VAL A 93 10.65 -12.38 -23.84
CA VAL A 93 9.77 -13.01 -24.84
C VAL A 93 9.82 -12.26 -26.17
N MET A 94 9.81 -10.92 -26.13
CA MET A 94 9.96 -10.13 -27.35
C MET A 94 11.30 -10.37 -28.04
N VAL A 95 12.40 -10.43 -27.29
CA VAL A 95 13.75 -10.70 -27.81
C VAL A 95 13.78 -12.04 -28.55
N LEU A 96 13.26 -13.11 -27.95
CA LEU A 96 13.21 -14.43 -28.58
C LEU A 96 12.40 -14.42 -29.89
N SER A 97 11.27 -13.71 -29.91
CA SER A 97 10.46 -13.56 -31.12
C SER A 97 11.21 -12.77 -32.21
N LEU A 98 11.87 -11.67 -31.84
CA LEU A 98 12.62 -10.84 -32.78
C LEU A 98 13.84 -11.57 -33.37
N GLU A 99 14.54 -12.38 -32.58
CA GLU A 99 15.67 -13.20 -33.06
C GLU A 99 15.24 -14.29 -34.04
N SER A 100 13.98 -14.76 -33.95
CA SER A 100 13.40 -15.66 -34.94
C SER A 100 13.02 -14.98 -36.27
N GLY A 101 13.28 -13.67 -36.39
CA GLY A 101 12.97 -12.87 -37.59
C GLY A 101 11.54 -12.36 -37.66
N ARG A 102 10.74 -12.49 -36.59
CA ARG A 102 9.37 -11.96 -36.52
C ARG A 102 9.37 -10.44 -36.36
N SER A 103 8.26 -9.81 -36.73
CA SER A 103 8.09 -8.36 -36.56
C SER A 103 7.93 -7.97 -35.08
N ILE A 104 8.18 -6.70 -34.75
CA ILE A 104 7.97 -6.17 -33.39
C ILE A 104 6.50 -6.28 -32.94
N VAL A 105 5.56 -6.21 -33.89
CA VAL A 105 4.13 -6.33 -33.61
C VAL A 105 3.79 -7.78 -33.24
N ASP A 106 4.38 -8.75 -33.95
CA ASP A 106 4.22 -10.17 -33.62
C ASP A 106 4.90 -10.51 -32.29
N ALA A 107 6.04 -9.89 -31.99
CA ALA A 107 6.73 -10.05 -30.71
C ALA A 107 5.88 -9.55 -29.52
N ILE A 108 5.15 -8.43 -29.69
CA ILE A 108 4.18 -7.95 -28.69
C ILE A 108 2.99 -8.92 -28.59
N GLN A 109 2.50 -9.44 -29.72
CA GLN A 109 1.43 -10.44 -29.71
C GLN A 109 1.84 -11.70 -28.94
N GLU A 110 3.07 -12.18 -29.12
CA GLU A 110 3.61 -13.33 -28.38
C GLU A 110 3.64 -13.10 -26.85
N VAL A 111 3.92 -11.87 -26.41
CA VAL A 111 3.84 -11.49 -24.98
C VAL A 111 2.40 -11.61 -24.45
N VAL A 112 1.42 -11.18 -25.25
CA VAL A 112 -0.01 -11.29 -24.90
C VAL A 112 -0.41 -12.75 -24.82
N ASP A 113 -0.01 -13.55 -25.81
CA ASP A 113 -0.35 -14.98 -25.90
C ASP A 113 0.35 -15.80 -24.79
N SER A 114 1.54 -15.37 -24.37
CA SER A 114 2.27 -15.92 -23.21
C SER A 114 1.60 -15.64 -21.86
N GLY A 115 0.58 -14.77 -21.81
CA GLY A 115 -0.22 -14.52 -20.61
C GLY A 115 0.56 -13.92 -19.45
N ILE A 116 1.56 -13.06 -19.72
CA ILE A 116 2.38 -12.45 -18.68
C ILE A 116 1.52 -11.45 -17.88
N LYS A 117 1.24 -11.80 -16.62
CA LYS A 117 0.30 -11.08 -15.74
C LYS A 117 0.50 -9.55 -15.73
N GLU A 118 -0.60 -8.83 -15.93
CA GLU A 118 -0.75 -7.37 -16.07
C GLU A 118 -0.05 -6.77 -17.30
N VAL A 119 1.05 -7.34 -17.80
CA VAL A 119 1.72 -6.92 -19.04
C VAL A 119 0.89 -7.30 -20.27
N ASP A 120 0.30 -8.50 -20.26
CA ASP A 120 -0.63 -9.02 -21.26
C ASP A 120 -1.73 -8.02 -21.60
N LYS A 121 -2.38 -7.44 -20.59
CA LYS A 121 -3.49 -6.48 -20.76
C LYS A 121 -3.02 -5.17 -21.39
N VAL A 122 -1.85 -4.69 -21.00
CA VAL A 122 -1.27 -3.44 -21.51
C VAL A 122 -0.83 -3.61 -22.95
N PHE A 123 -0.16 -4.73 -23.26
CA PHE A 123 0.34 -5.04 -24.60
C PHE A 123 -0.81 -5.38 -25.55
N LEU A 124 -1.86 -6.06 -25.06
CA LEU A 124 -3.11 -6.28 -25.81
C LEU A 124 -3.74 -4.95 -26.21
N LYS A 125 -3.75 -3.94 -25.32
CA LYS A 125 -4.26 -2.60 -25.66
C LYS A 125 -3.48 -1.95 -26.80
N ILE A 126 -2.16 -2.14 -26.87
CA ILE A 126 -1.33 -1.66 -28.00
C ILE A 126 -1.76 -2.36 -29.28
N ILE A 127 -1.89 -3.69 -29.26
CA ILE A 127 -2.30 -4.49 -30.42
C ILE A 127 -3.70 -4.10 -30.91
N LEU A 128 -4.66 -3.87 -30.00
CA LEU A 128 -6.01 -3.44 -30.35
C LEU A 128 -6.02 -2.06 -31.03
N LEU A 129 -5.22 -1.10 -30.54
CA LEU A 129 -5.11 0.21 -31.19
C LEU A 129 -4.51 0.12 -32.60
N ILE A 130 -3.53 -0.76 -32.80
CA ILE A 130 -2.93 -0.99 -34.13
C ILE A 130 -3.95 -1.68 -35.07
N LYS A 131 -4.57 -2.77 -34.63
CA LYS A 131 -5.47 -3.60 -35.46
C LYS A 131 -6.83 -2.94 -35.72
N GLU A 132 -7.50 -2.45 -34.68
CA GLU A 132 -8.87 -1.92 -34.77
C GLU A 132 -8.90 -0.46 -35.20
N ARG A 133 -7.97 0.36 -34.68
CA ARG A 133 -7.96 1.80 -34.96
C ARG A 133 -6.98 2.21 -36.05
N LYS A 134 -6.25 1.25 -36.65
CA LYS A 134 -5.27 1.47 -37.72
C LYS A 134 -4.24 2.55 -37.38
N MET A 135 -3.93 2.70 -36.09
CA MET A 135 -2.91 3.63 -35.62
C MET A 135 -1.51 3.12 -35.96
N SER A 136 -0.55 4.04 -36.10
CA SER A 136 0.85 3.64 -36.20
C SER A 136 1.32 2.98 -34.90
N PHE A 137 2.35 2.13 -35.00
CA PHE A 137 2.95 1.49 -33.83
C PHE A 137 3.44 2.52 -32.82
N GLU A 138 4.09 3.58 -33.31
CA GLU A 138 4.62 4.68 -32.51
C GLU A 138 3.53 5.39 -31.72
N GLU A 139 2.42 5.74 -32.38
CA GLU A 139 1.28 6.37 -31.72
C GLU A 139 0.62 5.43 -30.71
N ALA A 140 0.43 4.16 -31.05
CA ALA A 140 -0.21 3.19 -30.16
C ALA A 140 0.62 2.97 -28.88
N VAL A 141 1.94 2.76 -29.02
CA VAL A 141 2.86 2.61 -27.88
C VAL A 141 2.91 3.90 -27.06
N TYR A 142 3.01 5.06 -27.71
CA TYR A 142 3.05 6.35 -27.02
C TYR A 142 1.77 6.62 -26.21
N ILE A 143 0.58 6.39 -26.79
CA ILE A 143 -0.70 6.57 -26.12
C ILE A 143 -0.82 5.64 -24.92
N VAL A 144 -0.52 4.35 -25.09
CA VAL A 144 -0.63 3.38 -24.00
C VAL A 144 0.39 3.66 -22.91
N ALA A 145 1.64 3.92 -23.27
CA ALA A 145 2.70 4.24 -22.32
C ALA A 145 2.43 5.52 -21.53
N ASN A 146 1.92 6.57 -22.20
CA ASN A 146 1.60 7.82 -21.51
C ASN A 146 0.32 7.72 -20.66
N SER A 147 -0.60 6.81 -21.01
CA SER A 147 -1.82 6.56 -20.23
C SER A 147 -1.59 5.79 -18.93
N MET A 148 -0.40 5.20 -18.75
CA MET A 148 -0.04 4.40 -17.58
C MET A 148 0.88 5.18 -16.64
N ASP A 149 0.68 5.02 -15.32
CA ASP A 149 1.49 5.71 -14.30
C ASP A 149 2.80 4.94 -13.97
N SER A 150 3.44 4.34 -14.97
CA SER A 150 4.75 3.70 -14.85
C SER A 150 5.80 4.53 -15.57
N TYR A 151 6.77 5.06 -14.83
CA TYR A 151 7.91 5.76 -15.42
C TYR A 151 8.78 4.82 -16.26
N ILE A 152 9.00 3.59 -15.76
CA ILE A 152 9.78 2.57 -16.43
C ILE A 152 9.15 2.26 -17.79
N PHE A 153 7.84 2.04 -17.84
CA PHE A 153 7.18 1.75 -19.12
C PHE A 153 7.23 2.91 -20.10
N LYS A 154 7.16 4.17 -19.64
CA LYS A 154 7.34 5.34 -20.50
C LYS A 154 8.75 5.42 -21.10
N LEU A 155 9.76 4.93 -20.39
CA LEU A 155 11.13 4.83 -20.89
C LEU A 155 11.25 3.68 -21.91
N VAL A 156 10.72 2.50 -21.56
CA VAL A 156 10.71 1.32 -22.45
C VAL A 156 9.95 1.62 -23.74
N GLY A 157 8.78 2.26 -23.66
CA GLY A 157 7.99 2.64 -24.83
C GLY A 157 8.71 3.62 -25.76
N ARG A 158 9.45 4.58 -25.20
CA ARG A 158 10.32 5.48 -25.99
C ARG A 158 11.45 4.72 -26.67
N LEU A 159 12.12 3.85 -25.94
CA LEU A 159 13.17 3.01 -26.51
C LEU A 159 12.63 2.16 -27.66
N LEU A 160 11.50 1.48 -27.47
CA LEU A 160 10.85 0.66 -28.50
C LEU A 160 10.53 1.45 -29.78
N ILE A 161 10.13 2.72 -29.65
CA ILE A 161 9.84 3.60 -30.78
C ILE A 161 11.13 3.99 -31.52
N GLU A 162 12.19 4.31 -30.79
CA GLU A 162 13.48 4.72 -31.36
C GLU A 162 14.21 3.56 -32.04
N THR A 163 14.27 2.41 -31.38
CA THR A 163 15.06 1.25 -31.82
C THR A 163 14.36 0.42 -32.90
N ARG A 164 13.04 0.61 -33.12
CA ARG A 164 12.30 -0.04 -34.22
C ARG A 164 12.95 0.16 -35.60
N LYS A 165 13.67 1.26 -35.80
CA LYS A 165 14.35 1.59 -37.06
C LYS A 165 15.53 0.66 -37.38
N TYR A 166 16.02 -0.10 -36.40
CA TYR A 166 17.23 -0.90 -36.46
C TYR A 166 16.89 -2.36 -36.09
N GLY A 167 16.27 -3.10 -37.01
CA GLY A 167 15.61 -4.39 -36.72
C GLY A 167 16.44 -5.45 -35.95
N GLY A 168 17.68 -5.73 -36.36
CA GLY A 168 18.53 -6.71 -35.66
C GLY A 168 19.11 -6.19 -34.34
N GLU A 169 19.47 -4.91 -34.32
CA GLU A 169 19.98 -4.21 -33.13
C GLU A 169 18.90 -4.03 -32.05
N LEU A 170 17.62 -4.05 -32.44
CA LEU A 170 16.47 -4.03 -31.54
C LEU A 170 16.50 -5.22 -30.56
N ALA A 171 16.80 -6.43 -31.02
CA ALA A 171 16.82 -7.60 -30.15
C ALA A 171 17.93 -7.50 -29.08
N GLU A 172 19.11 -7.02 -29.47
CA GLU A 172 20.24 -6.82 -28.55
C GLU A 172 19.99 -5.68 -27.56
N THR A 173 19.45 -4.56 -28.03
CA THR A 173 19.09 -3.42 -27.16
C THR A 173 17.99 -3.80 -26.16
N LEU A 174 16.95 -4.52 -26.59
CA LEU A 174 15.91 -5.02 -25.69
C LEU A 174 16.42 -6.06 -24.70
N ARG A 175 17.35 -6.94 -25.11
CA ARG A 175 17.99 -7.90 -24.19
C ARG A 175 18.79 -7.17 -23.10
N THR A 176 19.54 -6.16 -23.49
CA THR A 176 20.33 -5.35 -22.54
C THR A 176 19.41 -4.62 -21.57
N LEU A 177 18.31 -4.04 -22.07
CA LEU A 177 17.30 -3.41 -21.24
C LEU A 177 16.62 -4.40 -20.28
N ALA A 178 16.22 -5.58 -20.76
CA ALA A 178 15.60 -6.61 -19.93
C ALA A 178 16.52 -7.00 -18.77
N LYS A 179 17.79 -7.27 -19.06
CA LYS A 179 18.81 -7.57 -18.05
C LYS A 179 19.00 -6.42 -17.06
N THR A 180 19.08 -5.18 -17.54
CA THR A 180 19.21 -3.99 -16.69
C THR A 180 18.03 -3.84 -15.74
N LEU A 181 16.79 -4.07 -16.23
CA LEU A 181 15.60 -3.98 -15.38
C LEU A 181 15.54 -5.12 -14.36
N GLU A 182 15.96 -6.33 -14.74
CA GLU A 182 16.08 -7.47 -13.82
C GLU A 182 17.11 -7.21 -12.71
N ASP A 183 18.30 -6.71 -13.07
CA ASP A 183 19.34 -6.34 -12.11
C ASP A 183 18.84 -5.24 -11.15
N LEU A 184 18.12 -4.23 -11.65
CA LEU A 184 17.51 -3.19 -10.82
C LEU A 184 16.45 -3.76 -9.86
N GLN A 185 15.65 -4.74 -10.29
CA GLN A 185 14.68 -5.40 -9.41
C GLN A 185 15.36 -6.23 -8.32
N ASN A 186 16.43 -6.94 -8.67
CA ASN A 186 17.22 -7.71 -7.72
C ASN A 186 17.86 -6.80 -6.67
N LEU A 187 18.46 -5.69 -7.10
CA LEU A 187 19.02 -4.67 -6.20
C LEU A 187 17.95 -4.07 -5.28
N ARG A 188 16.79 -3.68 -5.82
CA ARG A 188 15.67 -3.19 -4.99
C ARG A 188 15.21 -4.22 -3.97
N SER A 189 15.12 -5.48 -4.35
CA SER A 189 14.70 -6.56 -3.46
C SER A 189 15.71 -6.80 -2.33
N GLN A 190 17.02 -6.74 -2.64
CA GLN A 190 18.07 -6.84 -1.63
C GLN A 190 18.03 -5.66 -0.65
N LEU A 191 17.90 -4.43 -1.15
CA LEU A 191 17.79 -3.24 -0.30
C LEU A 191 16.56 -3.29 0.60
N LEU A 192 15.42 -3.69 0.05
CA LEU A 192 14.18 -3.88 0.81
C LEU A 192 14.33 -4.96 1.87
N SER A 193 14.97 -6.10 1.55
CA SER A 193 15.22 -7.17 2.53
C SER A 193 16.06 -6.69 3.71
N VAL A 194 17.18 -6.02 3.43
CA VAL A 194 18.09 -5.50 4.46
C VAL A 194 17.39 -4.45 5.32
N THR A 195 16.64 -3.54 4.70
CA THR A 195 15.95 -2.45 5.39
C THR A 195 14.75 -2.97 6.18
N ALA A 196 13.98 -3.92 5.62
CA ALA A 196 12.83 -4.52 6.27
C ALA A 196 13.22 -5.26 7.55
N ASN A 197 14.39 -5.91 7.60
CA ASN A 197 14.85 -6.58 8.82
C ASN A 197 15.09 -5.58 9.96
N GLY A 198 15.84 -4.50 9.72
CA GLY A 198 16.08 -3.47 10.74
C GLY A 198 14.79 -2.78 11.19
N LEU A 199 13.89 -2.56 10.25
CA LEU A 199 12.58 -1.98 10.51
C LEU A 199 11.67 -2.93 11.29
N ALA A 200 11.60 -4.21 10.96
CA ALA A 200 10.79 -5.18 11.67
C ALA A 200 11.12 -5.20 13.17
N VAL A 201 12.40 -5.17 13.52
CA VAL A 201 12.86 -5.08 14.92
C VAL A 201 12.35 -3.79 15.58
N GLY A 202 12.50 -2.64 14.91
CA GLY A 202 12.02 -1.36 15.42
C GLY A 202 10.51 -1.32 15.65
N LEU A 203 9.72 -1.88 14.72
CA LEU A 203 8.26 -1.97 14.85
C LEU A 203 7.85 -2.84 16.03
N VAL A 204 8.47 -4.02 16.20
CA VAL A 204 8.15 -4.91 17.33
C VAL A 204 8.45 -4.24 18.67
N ILE A 205 9.60 -3.57 18.79
CA ILE A 205 9.99 -2.91 20.03
C ILE A 205 9.06 -1.73 20.34
N LEU A 206 8.86 -0.82 19.39
CA LEU A 206 8.16 0.44 19.64
C LEU A 206 6.65 0.33 19.63
N CYS A 207 6.08 -0.54 18.79
CA CYS A 207 4.62 -0.75 18.74
C CYS A 207 4.15 -1.92 19.59
N GLY A 208 5.03 -2.85 19.98
CA GLY A 208 4.67 -4.00 20.81
C GLY A 208 5.20 -3.90 22.22
N VAL A 209 6.52 -3.94 22.37
CA VAL A 209 7.19 -4.08 23.68
C VAL A 209 6.93 -2.85 24.56
N VAL A 210 7.12 -1.63 24.04
CA VAL A 210 6.95 -0.39 24.82
C VAL A 210 5.50 -0.21 25.31
N PRO A 211 4.46 -0.38 24.47
CA PRO A 211 3.07 -0.37 24.95
C PRO A 211 2.76 -1.48 25.96
N ALA A 212 3.30 -2.68 25.76
CA ALA A 212 3.07 -3.80 26.68
C ALA A 212 3.70 -3.55 28.06
N THR A 213 4.93 -3.06 28.12
CA THR A 213 5.57 -2.73 29.41
C THR A 213 4.84 -1.60 30.12
N ALA A 214 4.37 -0.58 29.40
CA ALA A 214 3.52 0.47 29.97
C ALA A 214 2.21 -0.09 30.54
N GLY A 215 1.57 -1.05 29.86
CA GLY A 215 0.37 -1.74 30.36
C GLY A 215 0.64 -2.56 31.62
N ILE A 216 1.78 -3.27 31.68
CA ILE A 216 2.20 -4.03 32.87
C ILE A 216 2.40 -3.11 34.07
N ILE A 217 3.12 -2.00 33.88
CA ILE A 217 3.36 -1.01 34.94
C ILE A 217 2.03 -0.41 35.42
N GLY A 218 1.14 -0.06 34.49
CA GLY A 218 -0.19 0.45 34.82
C GLY A 218 -1.01 -0.51 35.68
N GLY A 219 -1.07 -1.79 35.30
CA GLY A 219 -1.80 -2.79 36.08
C GLY A 219 -1.14 -3.10 37.44
N TYR A 220 0.19 -3.08 37.53
CA TYR A 220 0.88 -3.23 38.82
C TYR A 220 0.55 -2.08 39.78
N LEU A 221 0.53 -0.84 39.29
CA LEU A 221 0.17 0.34 40.11
C LEU A 221 -1.28 0.27 40.60
N ASP A 222 -2.19 -0.21 39.76
CA ASP A 222 -3.61 -0.40 40.11
C ASP A 222 -3.76 -1.35 41.32
N ILE A 223 -3.07 -2.49 41.27
CA ILE A 223 -3.07 -3.50 42.34
C ILE A 223 -2.45 -2.93 43.63
N VAL A 224 -1.29 -2.27 43.55
CA VAL A 224 -0.65 -1.67 44.73
C VAL A 224 -1.55 -0.60 45.37
N SER A 225 -2.27 0.18 44.56
CA SER A 225 -3.22 1.18 45.08
C SER A 225 -4.39 0.55 45.83
N SER A 226 -4.80 -0.67 45.45
CA SER A 226 -5.85 -1.42 46.15
C SER A 226 -5.37 -2.05 47.48
N LEU A 227 -4.07 -2.27 47.64
CA LEU A 227 -3.46 -2.88 48.83
C LEU A 227 -2.99 -1.86 49.88
N VAL A 228 -2.77 -0.60 49.48
CA VAL A 228 -2.25 0.46 50.38
C VAL A 228 -3.38 1.41 50.83
N PRO A 229 -3.68 1.50 52.16
CA PRO A 229 -4.83 2.27 52.67
C PRO A 229 -4.81 3.79 52.43
N ASN A 230 -3.63 4.37 52.18
CA ASN A 230 -3.42 5.82 52.02
C ASN A 230 -2.88 6.21 50.63
N ALA A 231 -2.84 5.28 49.68
CA ALA A 231 -2.47 5.61 48.30
C ALA A 231 -3.69 6.21 47.57
N PRO A 232 -3.52 7.27 46.76
CA PRO A 232 -4.60 7.70 45.88
C PRO A 232 -4.96 6.54 44.93
N PRO A 233 -6.24 6.16 44.80
CA PRO A 233 -6.64 5.10 43.87
C PRO A 233 -6.35 5.55 42.44
N VAL A 234 -5.80 4.66 41.62
CA VAL A 234 -5.56 4.94 40.20
C VAL A 234 -6.92 5.19 39.55
N LYS A 235 -7.13 6.40 39.04
CA LYS A 235 -8.40 6.73 38.39
C LYS A 235 -8.42 6.11 36.99
N PRO A 236 -9.56 5.55 36.52
CA PRO A 236 -9.70 5.08 35.13
C PRO A 236 -9.33 6.15 34.08
N GLU A 237 -9.46 7.43 34.43
CA GLU A 237 -9.07 8.57 33.60
C GLU A 237 -7.55 8.66 33.35
N GLU A 238 -6.71 8.26 34.31
CA GLU A 238 -5.25 8.30 34.21
C GLU A 238 -4.73 7.17 33.30
N ILE A 239 -5.36 6.00 33.37
CA ILE A 239 -5.10 4.87 32.47
C ILE A 239 -5.48 5.23 31.03
N ALA A 240 -6.65 5.85 30.84
CA ALA A 240 -7.10 6.32 29.52
C ALA A 240 -6.13 7.36 28.93
N LYS A 241 -5.57 8.25 29.76
CA LYS A 241 -4.57 9.23 29.33
C LYS A 241 -3.22 8.59 28.96
N CYS A 242 -2.76 7.58 29.70
CA CYS A 242 -1.59 6.79 29.29
C CYS A 242 -1.82 6.10 27.95
N MET A 243 -3.00 5.52 27.74
CA MET A 243 -3.35 4.86 26.49
C MET A 243 -3.39 5.84 25.30
N GLU A 244 -3.86 7.08 25.52
CA GLU A 244 -3.83 8.16 24.53
C GLU A 244 -2.39 8.52 24.12
N VAL A 245 -1.47 8.62 25.08
CA VAL A 245 -0.04 8.88 24.80
C VAL A 245 0.59 7.73 24.00
N VAL A 246 0.29 6.48 24.37
CA VAL A 246 0.74 5.29 23.66
C VAL A 246 0.21 5.27 22.22
N GLN A 247 -1.07 5.60 22.03
CA GLN A 247 -1.70 5.67 20.72
C GLN A 247 -1.06 6.74 19.82
N ILE A 248 -0.80 7.94 20.35
CA ILE A 248 -0.15 9.01 19.59
C ILE A 248 1.28 8.62 19.23
N GLY A 249 2.05 8.05 20.17
CA GLY A 249 3.42 7.63 19.94
C GLY A 249 3.54 6.53 18.88
N THR A 250 2.73 5.47 18.99
CA THR A 250 2.69 4.37 18.01
C THR A 250 2.18 4.82 16.65
N GLY A 251 1.30 5.82 16.62
CA GLY A 251 0.82 6.47 15.41
C GLY A 251 1.89 7.26 14.65
N ILE A 252 2.59 8.17 15.35
CA ILE A 252 3.68 8.94 14.75
C ILE A 252 4.77 8.00 14.26
N PHE A 253 5.11 7.00 15.06
CA PHE A 253 6.08 5.99 14.65
C PHE A 253 5.60 5.23 13.41
N GLY A 254 4.36 4.73 13.37
CA GLY A 254 3.82 4.04 12.20
C GLY A 254 3.84 4.88 10.92
N LEU A 255 3.61 6.19 11.03
CA LEU A 255 3.70 7.11 9.90
C LEU A 255 5.14 7.24 9.37
N LEU A 256 6.11 7.46 10.26
CA LEU A 256 7.52 7.60 9.89
C LEU A 256 8.14 6.27 9.42
N PHE A 257 7.75 5.17 10.07
CA PHE A 257 8.19 3.81 9.79
C PHE A 257 7.87 3.37 8.36
N THR A 258 6.78 3.86 7.81
CA THR A 258 6.33 3.48 6.46
C THR A 258 7.17 4.16 5.36
N VAL A 259 7.91 5.23 5.68
CA VAL A 259 8.69 6.01 4.71
C VAL A 259 9.84 5.22 4.08
N PRO A 260 10.71 4.51 4.83
CA PRO A 260 11.82 3.81 4.21
C PRO A 260 11.38 2.55 3.43
N LEU A 261 10.23 1.95 3.77
CA LEU A 261 9.69 0.78 3.06
C LEU A 261 9.02 1.13 1.73
N PHE A 262 8.24 2.21 1.71
CA PHE A 262 7.35 2.50 0.60
C PHE A 262 7.61 3.86 -0.06
N GLY A 263 8.62 4.59 0.41
CA GLY A 263 8.93 5.96 0.02
C GLY A 263 7.92 6.98 0.59
N LEU A 264 7.97 8.21 0.08
CA LEU A 264 7.07 9.31 0.44
C LEU A 264 5.69 9.16 -0.24
N LYS A 265 5.07 7.98 -0.15
CA LYS A 265 3.71 7.72 -0.62
C LYS A 265 2.74 7.85 0.56
N ALA A 266 2.13 9.04 0.70
CA ALA A 266 1.19 9.36 1.79
C ALA A 266 0.07 8.32 1.95
N SER A 267 -0.40 7.72 0.85
CA SER A 267 -1.41 6.66 0.84
C SER A 267 -1.00 5.44 1.68
N ARG A 268 0.23 4.97 1.52
CA ARG A 268 0.76 3.81 2.26
C ARG A 268 1.08 4.18 3.71
N MET A 269 1.61 5.37 3.93
CA MET A 269 1.96 5.89 5.27
C MET A 269 0.77 5.94 6.22
N VAL A 270 -0.40 6.40 5.75
CA VAL A 270 -1.61 6.47 6.57
C VAL A 270 -2.10 5.06 6.97
N ILE A 271 -1.97 4.07 6.09
CA ILE A 271 -2.36 2.68 6.40
C ILE A 271 -1.41 2.08 7.46
N GLY A 272 -0.09 2.30 7.32
CA GLY A 272 0.89 1.86 8.32
C GLY A 272 0.64 2.49 9.69
N CYS A 273 0.29 3.78 9.73
CA CYS A 273 -0.11 4.50 10.93
C CYS A 273 -1.33 3.86 11.61
N ALA A 274 -2.40 3.57 10.86
CA ALA A 274 -3.61 2.92 11.40
C ALA A 274 -3.32 1.55 12.04
N LEU A 275 -2.52 0.73 11.36
CA LEU A 275 -2.13 -0.59 11.85
C LEU A 275 -1.25 -0.50 13.11
N CYS A 276 -0.28 0.42 13.14
CA CYS A 276 0.59 0.58 14.31
C CYS A 276 -0.16 1.10 15.53
N MET A 277 -1.09 2.06 15.36
CA MET A 277 -1.93 2.57 16.45
C MET A 277 -2.76 1.46 17.09
N THR A 278 -3.42 0.65 16.26
CA THR A 278 -4.30 -0.41 16.75
C THR A 278 -3.55 -1.55 17.40
N PHE A 279 -2.41 -1.94 16.83
CA PHE A 279 -1.53 -2.92 17.45
C PHE A 279 -1.00 -2.43 18.80
N GLY A 280 -0.56 -1.17 18.89
CA GLY A 280 -0.07 -0.58 20.14
C GLY A 280 -1.12 -0.52 21.24
N MET A 281 -2.34 -0.10 20.90
CA MET A 281 -3.45 -0.08 21.87
C MET A 281 -3.84 -1.49 22.34
N LEU A 282 -3.87 -2.46 21.42
CA LEU A 282 -4.20 -3.83 21.76
C LEU A 282 -3.13 -4.46 22.66
N ALA A 283 -1.84 -4.22 22.37
CA ALA A 283 -0.73 -4.68 23.21
C ALA A 283 -0.82 -4.11 24.63
N PHE A 284 -1.12 -2.81 24.78
CA PHE A 284 -1.32 -2.17 26.08
C PHE A 284 -2.50 -2.78 26.85
N TYR A 285 -3.65 -2.95 26.19
CA TYR A 285 -4.86 -3.49 26.81
C TYR A 285 -4.68 -4.94 27.27
N VAL A 286 -4.10 -5.79 26.42
CA VAL A 286 -3.83 -7.20 26.76
C VAL A 286 -2.86 -7.30 27.94
N ALA A 287 -1.80 -6.48 27.95
CA ALA A 287 -0.84 -6.45 29.04
C ALA A 287 -1.47 -6.02 30.38
N LEU A 288 -2.35 -5.01 30.35
CA LEU A 288 -3.07 -4.54 31.53
C LEU A 288 -4.05 -5.59 32.08
N ASN A 289 -4.72 -6.35 31.21
CA ASN A 289 -5.62 -7.42 31.68
C ASN A 289 -4.84 -8.63 32.21
N MET A 290 -3.68 -8.96 31.61
CA MET A 290 -2.85 -10.07 32.09
C MET A 290 -2.27 -9.81 33.48
N THR A 291 -1.92 -8.58 33.84
CA THR A 291 -1.43 -8.26 35.18
C THR A 291 -2.51 -8.44 36.25
N GLY A 292 -3.77 -8.10 35.95
CA GLY A 292 -4.89 -8.39 36.83
C GLY A 292 -5.07 -9.89 37.13
N ILE A 293 -4.73 -10.76 36.18
CA ILE A 293 -4.80 -12.23 36.34
C ILE A 293 -3.57 -12.79 37.05
N LEU A 294 -2.38 -12.24 36.77
CA LEU A 294 -1.10 -12.75 37.29
C LEU A 294 -0.82 -12.35 38.75
N PHE A 295 -1.39 -11.24 39.21
CA PHE A 295 -1.10 -10.65 40.52
C PHE A 295 -2.35 -10.55 41.44
N GLN A 296 -3.48 -11.18 41.07
CA GLN A 296 -4.57 -11.55 42.00
C GLN A 296 -4.16 -12.76 42.84
#